data_AF-A0A2D3D6T6-F1
#
_entry.id   AF-A0A2D3D6T6-F1
#
_cell.length_a   1.000
_cell.length_b   1.000
_cell.length_c   1.000
_cell.angle_alpha   90.00
_cell.angle_beta   90.00
_cell.angle_gamma   90.00
#
_symmetry.space_group_name_H-M   'P 1'
#
loop_
_entity.id
_entity.type
_entity.pdbx_description
1 polymer ?
#
loop_
_entity_poly.entity_id
_entity_poly.type
_entity_poly.pdbx_seq_one_letter_code
_entity_poly.pdbx_strand_id
1 'polypeptide(L)'
;MSDTTYLDLTPTDTVDDHDATPVHIQYGTVKMDLPRLDDSTHLPTAVIIVSMQVVSTGWDNLDYEDKIRVMATILAWLTSKYPRLERELDTKSGDKLADLGRIIGAWADATKDLDPKA
;
A
#
# COMPACT_ATOMS: atom_id res chain seq x y z
N MET A 1 -43.57 12.53 -10.69
CA MET A 1 -42.32 12.30 -9.94
C MET A 1 -41.79 10.96 -10.42
N SER A 2 -40.56 10.90 -10.92
CA SER A 2 -39.94 9.64 -11.36
C SER A 2 -39.36 8.96 -10.13
N ASP A 3 -39.88 7.80 -9.75
CA ASP A 3 -39.28 7.00 -8.69
C ASP A 3 -37.95 6.43 -9.19
N THR A 4 -36.85 6.98 -8.68
CA THR A 4 -35.51 6.43 -8.93
C THR A 4 -35.41 5.08 -8.24
N THR A 5 -35.23 4.02 -9.01
CA THR A 5 -34.99 2.66 -8.50
C THR A 5 -33.50 2.50 -8.21
N TYR A 6 -33.14 2.07 -7.00
CA TYR A 6 -31.76 1.80 -6.59
C TYR A 6 -31.45 0.31 -6.70
N LEU A 7 -30.24 -0.02 -7.14
CA LEU A 7 -29.71 -1.39 -7.10
C LEU A 7 -29.17 -1.66 -5.70
N ASP A 8 -29.66 -2.73 -5.05
CA ASP A 8 -29.14 -3.20 -3.77
C ASP A 8 -27.96 -4.15 -3.99
N LEU A 9 -26.84 -3.85 -3.35
CA LEU A 9 -25.61 -4.63 -3.43
C LEU A 9 -25.20 -5.01 -2.01
N THR A 10 -25.20 -6.31 -1.71
CA THR A 10 -24.70 -6.84 -0.44
C THR A 10 -23.21 -7.20 -0.58
N PRO A 11 -22.36 -6.85 0.41
CA PRO A 11 -20.98 -7.33 0.45
C PRO A 11 -20.93 -8.86 0.35
N THR A 12 -19.94 -9.37 -0.39
CA THR A 12 -19.72 -10.82 -0.52
C THR A 12 -18.68 -11.24 0.51
N ASP A 13 -18.97 -12.30 1.27
CA ASP A 13 -17.98 -12.92 2.14
C ASP A 13 -16.95 -13.67 1.27
N THR A 14 -15.68 -13.33 1.43
CA THR A 14 -14.58 -14.06 0.78
C THR A 14 -14.14 -15.22 1.67
N VAL A 15 -14.19 -16.45 1.13
CA VAL A 15 -13.47 -17.59 1.70
C VAL A 15 -12.02 -17.43 1.29
N ASP A 16 -11.16 -17.17 2.27
CA ASP A 16 -9.73 -16.93 2.05
C ASP A 16 -9.04 -18.27 1.68
N ASP A 17 -9.00 -18.58 0.39
CA ASP A 17 -8.34 -19.78 -0.17
C ASP A 17 -6.93 -19.47 -0.71
N HIS A 18 -6.48 -18.22 -0.57
CA HIS A 18 -5.13 -17.82 -0.92
C HIS A 18 -4.24 -17.87 0.33
N ASP A 19 -3.13 -18.61 0.24
CA ASP A 19 -2.09 -18.62 1.25
C ASP A 19 -1.45 -17.21 1.27
N ALA A 20 -2.05 -16.30 2.04
CA ALA A 20 -1.69 -14.89 2.13
C ALA A 20 -0.39 -14.72 2.90
N THR A 21 0.71 -15.23 2.33
CA THR A 21 2.04 -15.03 2.89
C THR A 21 2.34 -13.54 2.83
N PRO A 22 2.53 -12.86 3.97
CA PRO A 22 2.78 -11.43 4.00
C PRO A 22 4.19 -11.13 3.46
N VAL A 23 4.36 -9.91 2.96
CA VAL A 23 5.65 -9.37 2.56
C VAL A 23 6.39 -8.90 3.81
N HIS A 24 7.54 -9.53 4.09
CA HIS A 24 8.37 -9.21 5.24
C HIS A 24 9.43 -8.16 4.87
N ILE A 25 9.35 -6.96 5.46
CA ILE A 25 10.33 -5.89 5.28
C ILE A 25 10.96 -5.50 6.61
N GLN A 26 12.28 -5.32 6.62
CA GLN A 26 12.99 -4.69 7.72
C GLN A 26 13.59 -3.34 7.28
N TYR A 27 13.15 -2.25 7.93
CA TYR A 27 13.76 -0.93 7.80
C TYR A 27 14.44 -0.55 9.12
N GLY A 28 15.78 -0.52 9.11
CA GLY A 28 16.57 -0.32 10.32
C GLY A 28 16.25 -1.39 11.38
N THR A 29 15.70 -0.96 12.51
CA THR A 29 15.26 -1.82 13.62
C THR A 29 13.79 -2.23 13.56
N VAL A 30 13.03 -1.70 12.60
CA VAL A 30 11.59 -1.94 12.46
C VAL A 30 11.36 -3.09 11.48
N LYS A 31 10.66 -4.12 11.94
CA LYS A 31 10.18 -5.24 11.13
C LYS A 31 8.70 -5.04 10.82
N MET A 32 8.31 -5.24 9.57
CA MET A 32 6.96 -4.98 9.05
C MET A 32 6.48 -6.20 8.26
N ASP A 33 5.26 -6.66 8.60
CA ASP A 33 4.55 -7.70 7.87
C ASP A 33 3.44 -7.04 7.03
N LEU A 34 3.80 -6.69 5.81
CA LEU A 34 2.93 -5.97 4.88
C LEU A 34 2.03 -6.96 4.13
N PRO A 35 0.75 -6.63 3.90
CA PRO A 35 -0.10 -7.41 3.02
C PRO A 35 0.46 -7.35 1.60
N ARG A 36 0.18 -8.35 0.77
CA ARG A 36 0.58 -8.30 -0.64
C ARG A 36 -0.16 -7.17 -1.37
N LEU A 37 0.52 -6.45 -2.27
CA LEU A 37 -0.13 -5.36 -3.01
C LEU A 37 -1.18 -5.84 -4.03
N ASP A 38 -1.12 -7.10 -4.45
CA ASP A 38 -2.09 -7.73 -5.35
C ASP A 38 -3.31 -8.34 -4.61
N ASP A 39 -3.27 -8.37 -3.28
CA ASP A 39 -4.36 -8.86 -2.44
C ASP A 39 -5.12 -7.70 -1.79
N SER A 40 -6.23 -7.32 -2.44
CA SER A 40 -7.07 -6.20 -2.00
C SER A 40 -7.84 -6.48 -0.72
N THR A 41 -7.95 -7.73 -0.26
CA THR A 41 -8.72 -8.09 0.94
C THR A 41 -8.02 -7.61 2.22
N HIS A 42 -6.70 -7.45 2.18
CA HIS A 42 -5.87 -7.07 3.33
C HIS A 42 -5.32 -5.63 3.25
N LEU A 43 -5.58 -4.92 2.14
CA LEU A 43 -5.15 -3.54 1.95
C LEU A 43 -6.21 -2.56 2.46
N PRO A 44 -5.82 -1.48 3.16
CA PRO A 44 -6.76 -0.40 3.46
C PRO A 44 -7.21 0.27 2.15
N THR A 45 -8.48 0.68 2.07
CA THR A 45 -9.04 1.35 0.89
C THR A 45 -8.21 2.56 0.44
N ALA A 46 -7.62 3.30 1.39
CA ALA A 46 -6.75 4.43 1.07
C ALA A 46 -5.51 4.02 0.25
N VAL A 47 -4.88 2.88 0.57
CA VAL A 47 -3.76 2.35 -0.22
C VAL A 47 -4.24 1.88 -1.58
N ILE A 48 -5.40 1.22 -1.65
CA ILE A 48 -6.01 0.80 -2.93
C ILE A 48 -6.20 2.02 -3.85
N ILE A 49 -6.77 3.11 -3.34
CA ILE A 49 -7.04 4.33 -4.12
C ILE A 49 -5.75 4.89 -4.73
N VAL A 50 -4.69 5.05 -3.93
CA VAL A 50 -3.43 5.61 -4.44
C VAL A 50 -2.69 4.63 -5.35
N SER A 51 -2.79 3.32 -5.10
CA SER A 51 -2.27 2.29 -6.00
C SER A 51 -2.97 2.33 -7.35
N MET A 52 -4.29 2.53 -7.40
CA MET A 52 -5.03 2.69 -8.66
C MET A 52 -4.55 3.90 -9.45
N GLN A 53 -4.25 5.03 -8.78
CA GLN A 53 -3.68 6.22 -9.42
C GLN A 53 -2.30 5.92 -10.04
N VAL A 54 -1.45 5.19 -9.31
CA VAL A 54 -0.13 4.77 -9.81
C VAL A 54 -0.26 3.82 -10.99
N VAL A 55 -1.19 2.85 -10.95
CA VAL A 55 -1.42 1.89 -12.04
C VAL A 55 -2.03 2.57 -13.28
N SER A 56 -2.98 3.49 -13.10
CA SER A 56 -3.65 4.15 -14.21
C SER A 56 -2.75 5.12 -14.97
N THR A 57 -1.92 5.86 -14.24
CA THR A 57 -1.11 6.94 -14.80
C THR A 57 0.33 6.51 -15.04
N GLY A 58 0.85 5.56 -14.25
CA GLY A 58 2.26 5.20 -14.18
C GLY A 58 3.02 6.13 -13.25
N TRP A 59 3.83 5.58 -12.34
CA TRP A 59 4.59 6.35 -11.34
C TRP A 59 5.39 7.50 -11.97
N ASP A 60 6.10 7.24 -13.07
CA ASP A 60 6.96 8.23 -13.71
C ASP A 60 6.18 9.39 -14.32
N ASN A 61 4.92 9.16 -14.69
CA ASN A 61 4.04 10.16 -15.29
C ASN A 61 3.24 10.98 -14.27
N LEU A 62 3.27 10.59 -12.98
CA LEU A 62 2.67 11.41 -11.93
C LEU A 62 3.45 12.70 -11.74
N ASP A 63 2.72 13.80 -11.54
CA ASP A 63 3.32 15.05 -11.11
C ASP A 63 3.85 14.94 -9.68
N TYR A 64 4.58 15.97 -9.24
CA TYR A 64 5.20 15.97 -7.92
C TYR A 64 4.16 15.94 -6.79
N GLU A 65 3.03 16.64 -6.95
CA GLU A 65 2.00 16.71 -5.92
C GLU A 65 1.30 15.36 -5.74
N ASP A 66 1.02 14.67 -6.85
CA ASP A 66 0.45 13.34 -6.86
C ASP A 66 1.42 12.32 -6.26
N LYS A 67 2.71 12.37 -6.60
CA LYS A 67 3.73 11.53 -5.95
C LYS A 67 3.75 11.74 -4.44
N ILE A 68 3.69 12.99 -3.99
CA ILE A 68 3.62 13.32 -2.56
C ILE A 68 2.34 12.79 -1.93
N ARG A 69 1.19 12.89 -2.60
CA ARG A 69 -0.09 12.37 -2.10
C ARG A 69 -0.05 10.85 -1.93
N VAL A 70 0.48 10.13 -2.92
CA VAL A 70 0.67 8.67 -2.86
C VAL A 70 1.56 8.31 -1.67
N MET A 71 2.73 8.94 -1.57
CA MET A 71 3.68 8.69 -0.49
C MET A 71 3.11 9.02 0.90
N ALA A 72 2.47 10.17 1.06
CA ALA A 72 1.88 10.59 2.33
C ALA A 72 0.78 9.63 2.79
N THR A 73 -0.05 9.15 1.85
CA THR A 73 -1.13 8.19 2.16
C THR A 73 -0.56 6.86 2.65
N ILE A 74 0.46 6.35 1.95
CA ILE A 74 1.12 5.10 2.34
C ILE A 74 1.86 5.29 3.68
N LEU A 75 2.57 6.40 3.88
CA LEU A 75 3.25 6.71 5.12
C LEU A 75 2.29 6.76 6.31
N ALA A 76 1.17 7.48 6.16
CA ALA A 76 0.17 7.59 7.23
C ALA A 76 -0.38 6.23 7.65
N TRP A 77 -0.62 5.35 6.67
CA TRP A 77 -1.01 3.98 6.98
C TRP A 77 0.11 3.19 7.66
N LEU A 78 1.34 3.25 7.12
CA LEU A 78 2.49 2.54 7.68
C LEU A 78 2.79 2.99 9.11
N THR A 79 2.75 4.28 9.43
CA THR A 79 3.00 4.77 10.79
C THR A 79 1.85 4.45 11.74
N SER A 80 0.62 4.33 11.25
CA SER A 80 -0.51 3.84 12.06
C SER A 80 -0.34 2.37 12.47
N LYS A 81 0.18 1.52 11.56
CA LYS A 81 0.41 0.08 11.81
C LYS A 81 1.76 -0.19 12.51
N TYR A 82 2.76 0.63 12.23
CA TYR A 82 4.13 0.52 12.74
C TYR A 82 4.61 1.85 13.34
N PRO A 83 4.15 2.23 14.54
CA PRO A 83 4.48 3.54 15.13
C PRO A 83 5.98 3.78 15.33
N ARG A 84 6.78 2.72 15.46
CA ARG A 84 8.25 2.83 15.56
C ARG A 84 8.92 3.26 14.25
N LEU A 85 8.25 3.09 13.11
CA LEU A 85 8.75 3.51 11.81
C LEU A 85 8.93 5.03 11.77
N GLU A 86 7.97 5.80 12.28
CA GLU A 86 8.05 7.26 12.35
C GLU A 86 9.31 7.70 13.10
N ARG A 87 9.53 7.13 14.29
CA ARG A 87 10.73 7.41 15.09
C ARG A 87 12.02 6.99 14.37
N GLU A 88 12.03 5.84 13.70
CA GLU A 88 13.20 5.37 12.97
C GLU A 88 13.54 6.31 11.81
N LEU A 89 12.54 6.72 11.02
CA LEU A 89 12.67 7.71 9.95
C LEU A 89 13.17 9.05 10.50
N ASP A 90 12.63 9.53 11.62
CA ASP A 90 13.00 10.82 12.20
C ASP A 90 14.41 10.86 12.78
N THR A 91 14.91 9.73 13.29
CA THR A 91 16.19 9.69 14.01
C THR A 91 17.35 9.18 13.17
N LYS A 92 17.10 8.40 12.12
CA LYS A 92 18.16 7.75 11.34
C LYS A 92 18.17 8.12 9.86
N SER A 93 17.07 8.66 9.32
CA SER A 93 17.01 9.02 7.90
C SER A 93 17.67 10.39 7.64
N GLY A 94 18.52 10.46 6.62
CA GLY A 94 18.98 11.72 6.03
C GLY A 94 18.05 12.27 4.94
N ASP A 95 17.19 11.41 4.38
CA ASP A 95 16.19 11.75 3.36
C ASP A 95 14.99 10.79 3.50
N LYS A 96 13.96 11.25 4.20
CA LYS A 96 12.78 10.45 4.57
C LYS A 96 11.93 10.08 3.36
N LEU A 97 11.88 10.94 2.35
CA LEU A 97 11.11 10.68 1.13
C LEU A 97 11.79 9.59 0.30
N ALA A 98 13.12 9.66 0.16
CA ALA A 98 13.87 8.61 -0.52
C ALA A 98 13.79 7.25 0.21
N ASP A 99 13.85 7.26 1.55
CA ASP A 99 13.69 6.04 2.35
C ASP A 99 12.28 5.45 2.23
N LEU A 100 11.24 6.29 2.27
CA LEU A 100 9.86 5.86 2.04
C LEU A 100 9.69 5.26 0.64
N GLY A 101 10.25 5.90 -0.39
CA GLY A 101 10.27 5.36 -1.74
C GLY A 101 10.94 3.99 -1.82
N ARG A 102 12.04 3.77 -1.10
CA ARG A 102 12.72 2.47 -1.00
C ARG A 102 11.86 1.41 -0.30
N ILE A 103 11.16 1.75 0.78
CA ILE A 103 10.24 0.82 1.46
C ILE A 103 9.10 0.40 0.51
N ILE A 104 8.49 1.36 -0.18
CA ILE A 104 7.38 1.10 -1.12
C ILE A 104 7.86 0.28 -2.31
N GLY A 105 9.03 0.60 -2.87
CA GLY A 105 9.63 -0.18 -3.97
C GLY A 105 9.91 -1.63 -3.55
N ALA A 106 10.55 -1.83 -2.40
CA ALA A 106 10.80 -3.16 -1.86
C ALA A 106 9.50 -3.95 -1.60
N TRP A 107 8.44 -3.27 -1.15
CA TRP A 107 7.13 -3.89 -0.96
C TRP A 107 6.51 -4.33 -2.29
N ALA A 108 6.59 -3.48 -3.32
CA ALA A 108 6.08 -3.81 -4.65
C ALA A 108 6.85 -4.94 -5.30
N ASP A 109 8.18 -4.95 -5.20
CA ASP A 109 9.01 -6.00 -5.81
C ASP A 109 8.81 -7.34 -5.09
N ALA A 110 8.83 -7.35 -3.76
CA ALA A 110 8.57 -8.57 -3.00
C ALA A 110 7.14 -9.12 -3.20
N THR A 111 6.15 -8.26 -3.51
CA THR A 111 4.82 -8.73 -3.90
C THR A 111 4.88 -9.48 -5.24
N LYS A 112 5.60 -8.94 -6.24
CA LYS A 112 5.76 -9.60 -7.55
C LYS A 112 6.47 -10.95 -7.43
N ASP A 113 7.48 -11.03 -6.58
CA ASP A 113 8.24 -12.27 -6.36
C ASP A 113 7.40 -13.38 -5.71
N LEU A 114 6.28 -13.02 -5.07
CA LEU A 114 5.31 -13.94 -4.49
C LEU A 114 4.16 -14.30 -5.46
N ASP A 115 4.18 -13.79 -6.70
CA ASP A 115 3.26 -14.23 -7.75
C ASP A 115 3.70 -15.61 -8.26
N PRO A 116 2.90 -16.67 -8.07
CA PRO A 116 3.24 -18.01 -8.57
C PRO A 116 3.31 -18.11 -10.11
N LYS A 117 2.98 -17.04 -10.85
CA LYS A 117 3.08 -16.94 -12.31
C LYS A 117 4.28 -16.12 -12.80
N ALA A 118 5.06 -15.52 -11.90
CA ALA A 118 6.25 -14.74 -12.25
C ALA A 118 7.44 -15.63 -12.69
#